data_AF-A0A7J7RWE8-F1
#
_entry.id   AF-A0A7J7RWE8-F1
#
_cell.length_a   1.000
_cell.length_b   1.000
_cell.length_c   1.000
_cell.angle_alpha   90.00
_cell.angle_beta   90.00
_cell.angle_gamma   90.00
#
_symmetry.space_group_name_H-M   'P 1'
#
loop_
_entity.id
_entity.type
_entity.pdbx_description
1 polymer ?
#
loop_
_entity_poly.entity_id
_entity_poly.type
_entity_poly.pdbx_seq_one_letter_code
_entity_poly.pdbx_strand_id
1 'polypeptide(L)'
;MGQLSSQGLRATSASPEYPGGQQKSLLLDLLHILSADSEGFPRRAVMQVFTEWLRDGHAEVAEDPEQFVARVLQVASQDLDWEVRAQGLELALVFLAQTLGQPASYCPCTMAPPEVAPPGRLAQALQALCRVRLFEFAFRALFDCDRPVAQKSCDLLLFLRARAAPCGNPQDAGSSPNVASAEAALQRWRAGQQGQPQEDLEPEAVMAVLRSVDLEGLRGALAESSDHVEKSPRSLLQDMLATVGTLVENEADCY
;
A
#
# COMPACT_ATOMS: atom_id res chain seq x y z
N MET A 1 -22.09 -9.93 43.09
CA MET A 1 -21.29 -9.01 43.91
C MET A 1 -19.86 -9.06 43.39
N GLY A 2 -19.43 -8.02 42.68
CA GLY A 2 -18.10 -7.92 42.08
C GLY A 2 -17.97 -6.54 41.43
N GLN A 3 -17.63 -5.54 42.25
CA GLN A 3 -17.38 -4.17 41.79
C GLN A 3 -15.96 -4.10 41.23
N LEU A 4 -15.82 -3.82 39.94
CA LEU A 4 -14.54 -3.43 39.36
C LEU A 4 -14.41 -1.91 39.48
N SER A 5 -13.41 -1.49 40.25
CA SER A 5 -13.10 -0.10 40.57
C SER A 5 -12.62 0.65 39.33
N SER A 6 -13.38 1.65 38.90
CA SER A 6 -13.03 2.61 37.86
C SER A 6 -12.32 3.81 38.48
N GLN A 7 -11.04 3.66 38.83
CA GLN A 7 -10.20 4.81 39.21
C GLN A 7 -8.80 4.61 38.65
N GLY A 8 -8.41 5.48 37.71
CA GLY A 8 -7.03 5.43 37.23
C GLY A 8 -6.60 6.37 36.12
N LEU A 9 -7.34 7.42 35.71
CA LEU A 9 -6.78 8.50 34.88
C LEU A 9 -7.43 9.85 35.25
N ARG A 10 -7.15 10.33 36.46
CA ARG A 10 -7.20 11.78 36.73
C ARG A 10 -5.77 12.28 36.66
N ALA A 11 -5.48 13.09 35.64
CA ALA A 11 -4.24 13.82 35.53
C ALA A 11 -4.11 14.75 36.76
N THR A 12 -3.24 14.40 37.70
CA THR A 12 -2.75 15.31 38.72
C THR A 12 -1.77 16.27 38.06
N SER A 13 -2.23 17.49 37.78
CA SER A 13 -1.39 18.63 37.43
C SER A 13 -0.63 19.10 38.68
N ALA A 14 0.59 18.59 38.88
CA ALA A 14 1.67 19.28 39.60
C ALA A 14 2.88 18.35 39.75
N SER A 15 3.94 18.58 38.96
CA SER A 15 5.33 18.26 39.30
C SER A 15 6.30 19.01 38.38
N PRO A 16 7.53 19.26 38.85
CA PRO A 16 8.24 20.52 38.63
C PRO A 16 8.89 20.61 37.25
N GLU A 17 9.04 21.85 36.78
CA GLU A 17 9.77 22.22 35.57
C GLU A 17 11.19 21.64 35.59
N TYR A 18 11.43 20.64 34.75
CA TYR A 18 12.77 20.26 34.31
C TYR A 18 13.08 21.05 33.02
N PRO A 19 14.10 21.92 33.00
CA PRO A 19 14.49 22.59 31.78
C PRO A 19 15.35 21.62 30.95
N GLY A 20 14.89 21.25 29.74
CA GLY A 20 15.75 20.67 28.71
C GLY A 20 15.58 19.17 28.40
N GLY A 21 14.42 18.56 28.64
CA GLY A 21 14.11 17.26 28.05
C GLY A 21 13.76 17.41 26.57
N GLN A 22 14.60 16.94 25.65
CA GLN A 22 14.22 16.77 24.24
C GLN A 22 12.92 15.96 24.19
N GLN A 23 11.85 16.58 23.68
CA GLN A 23 10.60 15.87 23.44
C GLN A 23 10.88 14.84 22.34
N LYS A 24 11.04 13.58 22.74
CA LYS A 24 11.32 12.48 21.83
C LYS A 24 10.09 12.31 20.93
N SER A 25 10.25 12.52 19.63
CA SER A 25 9.14 12.37 18.68
C SER A 25 8.71 10.91 18.65
N LEU A 26 7.45 10.67 19.01
CA LEU A 26 6.85 9.34 18.97
C LEU A 26 6.80 8.82 17.52
N LEU A 27 6.58 9.71 16.54
CA LEU A 27 6.66 9.38 15.13
C LEU A 27 8.01 8.76 14.75
N LEU A 28 9.14 9.34 15.21
CA LEU A 28 10.47 8.81 14.92
C LEU A 28 10.71 7.45 15.56
N ASP A 29 10.23 7.23 16.78
CA ASP A 29 10.33 5.93 17.47
C ASP A 29 9.52 4.85 16.73
N LEU A 30 8.29 5.17 16.31
CA LEU A 30 7.45 4.24 15.55
C LEU A 30 8.02 3.97 14.16
N LEU A 31 8.55 4.98 13.47
CA LEU A 31 9.25 4.78 12.18
C LEU A 31 10.47 3.87 12.34
N HIS A 32 11.20 4.00 13.44
CA HIS A 32 12.32 3.12 13.74
C HIS A 32 11.85 1.66 13.89
N ILE A 33 10.79 1.41 14.67
CA ILE A 33 10.19 0.08 14.81
C ILE A 33 9.77 -0.48 13.44
N LEU A 34 9.04 0.31 12.64
CA LEU A 34 8.62 -0.10 11.30
C LEU A 34 9.81 -0.44 10.38
N SER A 35 10.94 0.25 10.52
CA SER A 35 12.11 0.05 9.66
C SER A 35 13.05 -1.07 10.09
N ALA A 36 13.14 -1.36 11.40
CA ALA A 36 14.28 -2.08 11.96
C ALA A 36 13.89 -3.23 12.90
N ASP A 37 12.64 -3.27 13.37
CA ASP A 37 12.21 -4.37 14.24
C ASP A 37 12.25 -5.68 13.46
N SER A 38 12.83 -6.71 14.05
CA SER A 38 12.95 -8.03 13.42
C SER A 38 11.60 -8.76 13.33
N GLU A 39 10.67 -8.49 14.25
CA GLU A 39 9.39 -9.18 14.32
C GLU A 39 8.33 -8.46 13.48
N GLY A 40 7.49 -9.22 12.77
CA GLY A 40 6.40 -8.64 11.99
C GLY A 40 5.33 -7.99 12.86
N PHE A 41 5.09 -8.51 14.08
CA PHE A 41 4.01 -8.03 14.94
C PHE A 41 4.13 -6.55 15.31
N PRO A 42 5.27 -6.05 15.84
CA PRO A 42 5.46 -4.62 16.09
C PRO A 42 5.30 -3.76 14.82
N ARG A 43 5.86 -4.20 13.70
CA ARG A 43 5.78 -3.46 12.42
C ARG A 43 4.33 -3.33 11.93
N ARG A 44 3.54 -4.40 12.02
CA ARG A 44 2.10 -4.39 11.70
C ARG A 44 1.30 -3.48 12.63
N ALA A 45 1.61 -3.48 13.92
CA ALA A 45 0.97 -2.58 14.88
C ALA A 45 1.27 -1.11 14.55
N VAL A 46 2.52 -0.78 14.21
CA VAL A 46 2.89 0.57 13.77
C VAL A 46 2.12 1.01 12.53
N MET A 47 1.99 0.14 11.53
CA MET A 47 1.23 0.44 10.32
C MET A 47 -0.25 0.75 10.60
N GLN A 48 -0.87 0.05 11.54
CA GLN A 48 -2.23 0.35 11.99
C GLN A 48 -2.31 1.75 12.63
N VAL A 49 -1.40 2.05 13.56
CA VAL A 49 -1.31 3.37 14.20
C VAL A 49 -1.10 4.48 13.17
N PHE A 50 -0.19 4.29 12.23
CA PHE A 50 0.09 5.27 11.16
C PHE A 50 -1.10 5.48 10.23
N THR A 51 -1.85 4.42 9.93
CA THR A 51 -3.07 4.53 9.12
C THR A 51 -4.15 5.32 9.87
N GLU A 52 -4.32 5.07 11.16
CA GLU A 52 -5.25 5.82 12.02
C GLU A 52 -4.83 7.28 12.18
N TRP A 53 -3.55 7.54 12.44
CA TRP A 53 -3.01 8.90 12.56
C TRP A 53 -3.22 9.73 11.30
N LEU A 54 -2.97 9.12 10.13
CA LEU A 54 -3.26 9.77 8.86
C LEU A 54 -4.75 10.05 8.71
N ARG A 55 -5.61 9.06 9.02
CA ARG A 55 -7.07 9.17 8.91
C ARG A 55 -7.63 10.30 9.78
N ASP A 56 -7.11 10.42 11.00
CA ASP A 56 -7.62 11.36 12.02
C ASP A 56 -6.92 12.73 11.99
N GLY A 57 -5.87 12.89 11.16
CA GLY A 57 -5.13 14.14 11.07
C GLY A 57 -4.29 14.42 12.33
N HIS A 58 -3.63 13.38 12.86
CA HIS A 58 -2.75 13.51 14.02
C HIS A 58 -1.69 14.60 13.80
N ALA A 59 -1.40 15.41 14.84
CA ALA A 59 -0.56 16.62 14.71
C ALA A 59 0.80 16.34 14.04
N GLU A 60 1.52 15.29 14.45
CA GLU A 60 2.83 14.92 13.86
C GLU A 60 2.74 14.51 12.38
N VAL A 61 1.57 14.08 11.90
CA VAL A 61 1.34 13.70 10.49
C VAL A 61 0.81 14.89 9.68
N ALA A 62 -0.01 15.74 10.29
CA ALA A 62 -0.65 16.87 9.64
C ALA A 62 0.34 18.00 9.25
N GLU A 63 1.50 18.07 9.90
CA GLU A 63 2.56 19.03 9.55
C GLU A 63 3.07 18.83 8.12
N ASP A 64 3.32 17.57 7.72
CA ASP A 64 3.78 17.22 6.38
C ASP A 64 3.30 15.79 6.00
N PRO A 65 2.04 15.66 5.56
CA PRO A 65 1.45 14.36 5.27
C PRO A 65 2.09 13.68 4.04
N GLU A 66 2.54 14.46 3.05
CA GLU A 66 3.24 13.91 1.88
C GLU A 66 4.56 13.26 2.30
N GLN A 67 5.39 13.95 3.08
CA GLN A 67 6.66 13.40 3.56
C GLN A 67 6.47 12.23 4.51
N PHE A 68 5.45 12.26 5.36
CA PHE A 68 5.08 11.13 6.22
C PHE A 68 4.74 9.89 5.38
N VAL A 69 3.79 10.02 4.45
CA VAL A 69 3.36 8.91 3.59
C VAL A 69 4.51 8.40 2.74
N ALA A 70 5.33 9.29 2.16
CA ALA A 70 6.49 8.91 1.35
C ALA A 70 7.46 8.02 2.12
N ARG A 71 7.79 8.36 3.38
CA ARG A 71 8.67 7.54 4.23
C ARG A 71 8.04 6.20 4.58
N VAL A 72 6.76 6.19 4.97
CA VAL A 72 6.07 4.96 5.36
C VAL A 72 5.96 4.00 4.17
N LEU A 73 5.59 4.48 2.98
CA LEU A 73 5.52 3.67 1.77
C LEU A 73 6.90 3.18 1.32
N GLN A 74 7.95 4.00 1.47
CA GLN A 74 9.30 3.57 1.18
C GLN A 74 9.71 2.36 2.02
N VAL A 75 9.45 2.40 3.34
CA VAL A 75 9.77 1.30 4.25
C VAL A 75 8.87 0.10 3.99
N ALA A 76 7.54 0.30 3.95
CA ALA A 76 6.59 -0.78 3.74
C ALA A 76 6.80 -1.51 2.40
N SER A 77 7.20 -0.80 1.33
CA SER A 77 7.47 -1.41 0.03
C SER A 77 8.63 -2.42 0.02
N GLN A 78 9.50 -2.37 1.03
CA GLN A 78 10.67 -3.22 1.17
C GLN A 78 10.51 -4.27 2.29
N ASP A 79 9.36 -4.28 2.97
CA ASP A 79 9.13 -5.19 4.08
C ASP A 79 8.96 -6.63 3.57
N LEU A 80 9.53 -7.58 4.30
CA LEU A 80 9.42 -9.00 4.01
C LEU A 80 8.06 -9.56 4.42
N ASP A 81 7.42 -8.95 5.43
CA ASP A 81 6.09 -9.32 5.88
C ASP A 81 5.04 -8.75 4.91
N TRP A 82 4.37 -9.63 4.18
CA TRP A 82 3.34 -9.26 3.21
C TRP A 82 2.19 -8.50 3.87
N GLU A 83 1.90 -8.72 5.15
CA GLU A 83 0.84 -8.00 5.87
C GLU A 83 1.23 -6.52 6.05
N VAL A 84 2.51 -6.22 6.27
CA VAL A 84 3.01 -4.84 6.33
C VAL A 84 2.86 -4.18 4.96
N ARG A 85 3.20 -4.87 3.87
CA ARG A 85 2.99 -4.37 2.49
C ARG A 85 1.49 -4.13 2.24
N ALA A 86 0.63 -5.06 2.61
CA ALA A 86 -0.82 -4.95 2.48
C ALA A 86 -1.42 -3.78 3.28
N GLN A 87 -0.90 -3.52 4.48
CA GLN A 87 -1.29 -2.35 5.28
C GLN A 87 -0.74 -1.04 4.70
N GLY A 88 0.43 -1.07 4.07
CA GLY A 88 0.95 0.07 3.31
C GLY A 88 -0.02 0.50 2.21
N LEU A 89 -0.62 -0.45 1.50
CA LEU A 89 -1.63 -0.17 0.46
C LEU A 89 -2.93 0.41 1.04
N GLU A 90 -3.28 0.04 2.27
CA GLU A 90 -4.43 0.60 2.97
C GLU A 90 -4.19 2.05 3.38
N LEU A 91 -3.01 2.35 3.94
CA LEU A 91 -2.58 3.73 4.21
C LEU A 91 -2.55 4.57 2.92
N ALA A 92 -2.05 4.00 1.83
CA ALA A 92 -2.04 4.63 0.51
C ALA A 92 -3.47 4.95 0.01
N LEU A 93 -4.45 4.08 0.25
CA LEU A 93 -5.85 4.32 -0.07
C LEU A 93 -6.44 5.47 0.76
N VAL A 94 -6.12 5.54 2.06
CA VAL A 94 -6.55 6.65 2.94
C VAL A 94 -6.00 7.98 2.42
N PHE A 95 -4.71 8.03 2.10
CA PHE A 95 -4.08 9.23 1.53
C PHE A 95 -4.72 9.64 0.19
N LEU A 96 -4.97 8.67 -0.70
CA LEU A 96 -5.65 8.91 -1.97
C LEU A 96 -7.06 9.47 -1.77
N ALA A 97 -7.84 8.91 -0.85
CA ALA A 97 -9.19 9.40 -0.57
C ALA A 97 -9.17 10.84 -0.04
N GLN A 98 -8.24 11.15 0.88
CA GLN A 98 -8.06 12.50 1.44
C GLN A 98 -7.64 13.52 0.38
N THR A 99 -6.68 13.18 -0.48
CA THR A 99 -6.22 14.06 -1.58
C THR A 99 -7.31 14.34 -2.61
N LEU A 100 -8.24 13.40 -2.82
CA LEU A 100 -9.43 13.60 -3.64
C LEU A 100 -10.56 14.35 -2.91
N GLY A 101 -10.37 14.72 -1.62
CA GLY A 101 -11.33 15.45 -0.81
C GLY A 101 -12.53 14.61 -0.38
N GLN A 102 -12.36 13.29 -0.25
CA GLN A 102 -13.40 12.41 0.29
C GLN A 102 -13.35 12.39 1.82
N PRO A 103 -14.50 12.26 2.51
CA PRO A 103 -14.51 12.09 3.95
C PRO A 103 -13.78 10.79 4.34
N ALA A 104 -13.02 10.85 5.45
CA ALA A 104 -12.18 9.78 5.98
C ALA A 104 -12.93 8.46 6.35
N SER A 105 -14.26 8.47 6.30
CA SER A 105 -15.13 7.33 6.57
C SER A 105 -15.61 6.71 5.25
N TYR A 106 -14.73 5.95 4.59
CA TYR A 106 -15.12 5.09 3.47
C TYR A 106 -15.40 3.69 4.03
N CYS A 107 -16.69 3.33 4.15
CA CYS A 107 -17.10 1.95 4.45
C CYS A 107 -17.13 1.16 3.13
N PRO A 108 -16.46 -0.02 3.03
CA PRO A 108 -16.40 -0.81 1.78
C PRO A 108 -17.76 -1.25 1.21
N CYS A 109 -18.83 -1.19 2.01
CA CYS A 109 -20.14 -1.75 1.69
C CYS A 109 -21.19 -0.76 1.16
N THR A 110 -20.85 0.52 1.02
CA THR A 110 -21.78 1.55 0.51
C THR A 110 -21.25 2.11 -0.80
N MET A 111 -21.66 1.51 -1.92
CA MET A 111 -21.46 2.07 -3.26
C MET A 111 -22.41 3.25 -3.45
N ALA A 112 -22.04 4.42 -2.92
CA ALA A 112 -22.51 5.66 -3.53
C ALA A 112 -21.79 5.84 -4.87
N PRO A 113 -22.46 6.31 -5.94
CA PRO A 113 -21.78 6.57 -7.20
C PRO A 113 -20.64 7.57 -6.98
N PRO A 114 -19.45 7.32 -7.53
CA PRO A 114 -18.31 8.19 -7.32
C PRO A 114 -18.62 9.56 -7.92
N GLU A 115 -18.81 10.57 -7.08
CA GLU A 115 -18.82 11.95 -7.53
C GLU A 115 -17.45 12.24 -8.16
N VAL A 116 -17.47 12.67 -9.43
CA VAL A 116 -16.23 12.91 -10.16
C VAL A 116 -15.55 14.12 -9.56
N ALA A 117 -14.29 13.97 -9.17
CA ALA A 117 -13.53 15.06 -8.59
C ALA A 117 -13.40 16.19 -9.62
N PRO A 118 -13.47 17.48 -9.20
CA PRO A 118 -13.24 18.58 -10.12
C PRO A 118 -11.85 18.42 -10.77
N PRO A 119 -11.70 18.73 -12.08
CA PRO A 119 -10.51 18.36 -12.86
C PRO A 119 -9.20 18.89 -12.27
N GLY A 120 -9.21 20.08 -11.66
CA GLY A 120 -8.04 20.63 -10.96
C GLY A 120 -7.63 19.85 -9.70
N ARG A 121 -8.57 19.22 -9.01
CA ARG A 121 -8.29 18.42 -7.80
C ARG A 121 -7.68 17.07 -8.17
N LEU A 122 -8.16 16.44 -9.23
CA LEU A 122 -7.57 15.18 -9.70
C LEU A 122 -6.10 15.39 -10.13
N ALA A 123 -5.80 16.45 -10.89
CA ALA A 123 -4.42 16.75 -11.28
C ALA A 123 -3.50 16.98 -10.07
N GLN A 124 -3.96 17.75 -9.08
CA GLN A 124 -3.23 17.97 -7.82
C GLN A 124 -3.04 16.66 -7.05
N ALA A 125 -4.07 15.83 -6.95
CA ALA A 125 -3.97 14.53 -6.30
C ALA A 125 -2.93 13.67 -7.01
N LEU A 126 -2.99 13.51 -8.33
CA LEU A 126 -2.01 12.74 -9.10
C LEU A 126 -0.57 13.23 -8.86
N GLN A 127 -0.34 14.54 -8.81
CA GLN A 127 0.97 15.10 -8.49
C GLN A 127 1.44 14.71 -7.08
N ALA A 128 0.57 14.83 -6.07
CA ALA A 128 0.88 14.41 -4.70
C ALA A 128 1.20 12.90 -4.63
N LEU A 129 0.43 12.06 -5.34
CA LEU A 129 0.65 10.62 -5.40
C LEU A 129 2.00 10.25 -6.03
N CYS A 130 2.45 11.02 -7.04
CA CYS A 130 3.78 10.85 -7.63
C CYS A 130 4.88 11.21 -6.62
N ARG A 131 4.75 12.32 -5.89
CA ARG A 131 5.73 12.75 -4.87
C ARG A 131 5.91 11.73 -3.75
N VAL A 132 4.81 11.11 -3.31
CA VAL A 132 4.87 10.05 -2.27
C VAL A 132 5.18 8.67 -2.83
N ARG A 133 5.46 8.55 -4.14
CA ARG A 133 5.80 7.30 -4.84
C ARG A 133 4.74 6.20 -4.72
N LEU A 134 3.47 6.58 -4.52
CA LEU A 134 2.36 5.62 -4.39
C LEU A 134 2.27 4.70 -5.61
N PHE A 135 2.46 5.25 -6.80
CA PHE A 135 2.36 4.48 -8.04
C PHE A 135 3.39 3.37 -8.17
N GLU A 136 4.64 3.67 -7.83
CA GLU A 136 5.69 2.65 -7.84
C GLU A 136 5.36 1.53 -6.85
N PHE A 137 4.91 1.90 -5.65
CA PHE A 137 4.53 0.93 -4.64
C PHE A 137 3.33 0.07 -5.10
N ALA A 138 2.28 0.70 -5.61
CA ALA A 138 1.10 0.00 -6.12
C ALA A 138 1.44 -0.91 -7.31
N PHE A 139 2.12 -0.40 -8.35
CA PHE A 139 2.44 -1.22 -9.52
C PHE A 139 3.42 -2.36 -9.20
N ARG A 140 4.34 -2.21 -8.25
CA ARG A 140 5.13 -3.34 -7.75
C ARG A 140 4.25 -4.35 -7.02
N ALA A 141 3.42 -3.88 -6.10
CA ALA A 141 2.50 -4.71 -5.34
C ALA A 141 1.49 -5.45 -6.23
N LEU A 142 1.11 -4.89 -7.39
CA LEU A 142 0.20 -5.52 -8.35
C LEU A 142 0.75 -6.86 -8.89
N PHE A 143 2.07 -7.00 -8.93
CA PHE A 143 2.77 -8.21 -9.37
C PHE A 143 3.42 -8.97 -8.21
N ASP A 144 2.98 -8.70 -6.97
CA ASP A 144 3.44 -9.42 -5.78
C ASP A 144 3.00 -10.89 -5.83
N CYS A 145 3.84 -11.78 -5.31
CA CYS A 145 3.50 -13.20 -5.19
C CYS A 145 2.44 -13.44 -4.11
N ASP A 146 2.39 -12.58 -3.09
CA ASP A 146 1.36 -12.61 -2.07
C ASP A 146 0.06 -12.04 -2.63
N ARG A 147 -0.88 -12.94 -2.95
CA ARG A 147 -2.17 -12.57 -3.54
C ARG A 147 -2.91 -11.46 -2.78
N PRO A 148 -2.98 -11.43 -1.42
CA PRO A 148 -3.65 -10.33 -0.72
C PRO A 148 -3.05 -8.95 -1.03
N VAL A 149 -1.73 -8.88 -1.25
CA VAL A 149 -1.01 -7.65 -1.62
C VAL A 149 -1.38 -7.24 -3.04
N ALA A 150 -1.31 -8.19 -3.99
CA ALA A 150 -1.70 -7.96 -5.38
C ALA A 150 -3.16 -7.53 -5.53
N GLN A 151 -4.06 -8.16 -4.77
CA GLN A 151 -5.49 -7.83 -4.76
C GLN A 151 -5.74 -6.41 -4.26
N LYS A 152 -5.18 -6.04 -3.10
CA LYS A 152 -5.31 -4.68 -2.55
C LYS A 152 -4.76 -3.62 -3.50
N SER A 153 -3.64 -3.91 -4.17
CA SER A 153 -3.06 -3.00 -5.16
C SER A 153 -3.97 -2.85 -6.38
N CYS A 154 -4.49 -3.96 -6.90
CA CYS A 154 -5.43 -3.95 -8.02
C CYS A 154 -6.67 -3.12 -7.69
N ASP A 155 -7.25 -3.31 -6.51
CA ASP A 155 -8.42 -2.56 -6.05
C ASP A 155 -8.12 -1.05 -5.89
N LEU A 156 -6.93 -0.68 -5.36
CA LEU A 156 -6.47 0.70 -5.25
C LEU A 156 -6.35 1.38 -6.63
N LEU A 157 -5.73 0.69 -7.60
CA LEU A 157 -5.54 1.21 -8.95
C LEU A 157 -6.88 1.34 -9.71
N LEU A 158 -7.79 0.39 -9.53
CA LEU A 158 -9.16 0.47 -10.07
C LEU A 158 -9.93 1.64 -9.46
N PHE A 159 -9.81 1.86 -8.15
CA PHE A 159 -10.43 3.01 -7.48
C PHE A 159 -9.95 4.33 -8.09
N LEU A 160 -8.64 4.48 -8.31
CA LEU A 160 -8.10 5.66 -8.97
C LEU A 160 -8.60 5.80 -10.42
N ARG A 161 -8.59 4.71 -11.20
CA ARG A 161 -9.06 4.71 -12.60
C ARG A 161 -10.51 5.19 -12.68
N ALA A 162 -11.37 4.72 -11.78
CA ALA A 162 -12.77 5.14 -11.73
C ALA A 162 -12.94 6.65 -11.49
N ARG A 163 -12.02 7.27 -10.74
CA ARG A 163 -12.00 8.72 -10.47
C ARG A 163 -11.39 9.54 -11.61
N ALA A 164 -10.54 8.91 -12.41
CA ALA A 164 -9.88 9.52 -13.56
C ALA A 164 -10.62 9.30 -14.89
N ALA A 165 -11.77 8.62 -14.87
CA ALA A 165 -12.62 8.46 -16.05
C ALA A 165 -13.05 9.84 -16.58
N PRO A 166 -12.98 10.08 -17.90
CA PRO A 166 -13.28 11.38 -18.47
C PRO A 166 -14.76 11.72 -18.25
N CYS A 167 -15.02 12.72 -17.41
CA CYS A 167 -16.25 13.50 -17.49
C CYS A 167 -16.19 14.34 -18.78
N GLY A 168 -16.60 13.78 -19.90
CA GLY A 168 -16.88 14.55 -21.12
C GLY A 168 -16.22 14.02 -22.39
N ASN A 169 -17.08 13.85 -23.41
CA ASN A 169 -16.93 13.54 -24.83
C ASN A 169 -15.63 12.95 -25.42
N PRO A 170 -15.73 11.98 -26.37
CA PRO A 170 -14.59 11.25 -26.94
C PRO A 170 -13.69 12.06 -27.92
N GLN A 171 -13.65 13.39 -27.86
CA GLN A 171 -13.12 14.23 -28.94
C GLN A 171 -11.77 14.91 -28.71
N ASP A 172 -11.08 14.70 -27.59
CA ASP A 172 -9.65 15.07 -27.46
C ASP A 172 -8.75 13.88 -27.77
N ALA A 173 -8.88 13.36 -29.00
CA ALA A 173 -7.93 12.44 -29.61
C ALA A 173 -6.75 13.24 -30.20
N GLY A 174 -5.84 13.69 -29.32
CA GLY A 174 -4.67 14.48 -29.76
C GLY A 174 -3.32 13.97 -29.25
N SER A 175 -3.28 13.25 -28.14
CA SER A 175 -2.03 12.70 -27.61
C SER A 175 -2.24 11.23 -27.28
N SER A 176 -1.86 10.37 -28.24
CA SER A 176 -1.70 8.95 -27.93
C SER A 176 -0.70 8.85 -26.78
N PRO A 177 -1.07 8.24 -25.64
CA PRO A 177 -0.07 7.94 -24.62
C PRO A 177 1.07 7.16 -25.30
N ASN A 178 2.33 7.51 -25.00
CA ASN A 178 3.48 6.79 -25.53
C ASN A 178 3.49 5.37 -24.93
N VAL A 179 2.85 4.44 -25.64
CA VAL A 179 2.67 3.04 -25.22
C VAL A 179 4.01 2.39 -24.88
N ALA A 180 5.07 2.70 -25.62
CA ALA A 180 6.41 2.17 -25.36
C ALA A 180 6.98 2.65 -24.02
N SER A 181 6.71 3.89 -23.62
CA SER A 181 7.11 4.42 -22.30
C SER A 181 6.32 3.78 -21.17
N ALA A 182 5.01 3.62 -21.36
CA ALA A 182 4.14 2.96 -20.40
C ALA A 182 4.54 1.49 -20.18
N GLU A 183 4.82 0.76 -21.26
CA GLU A 183 5.28 -0.62 -21.19
C GLU A 183 6.66 -0.72 -20.51
N ALA A 184 7.61 0.16 -20.85
CA ALA A 184 8.91 0.20 -20.18
C ALA A 184 8.78 0.49 -18.67
N ALA A 185 7.87 1.37 -18.27
CA ALA A 185 7.58 1.63 -16.86
C ALA A 185 7.02 0.39 -16.15
N LEU A 186 6.06 -0.29 -16.78
CA LEU A 186 5.47 -1.51 -16.24
C LEU A 186 6.49 -2.64 -16.09
N GLN A 187 7.36 -2.84 -17.10
CA GLN A 187 8.43 -3.84 -17.03
C GLN A 187 9.44 -3.54 -15.92
N ARG A 188 9.78 -2.27 -15.70
CA ARG A 188 10.65 -1.85 -14.59
C ARG A 188 10.03 -2.15 -13.22
N TRP A 189 8.73 -1.91 -13.05
CA TRP A 189 8.03 -2.23 -11.80
C TRP A 189 7.90 -3.74 -11.57
N ARG A 190 7.62 -4.52 -12.62
CA ARG A 190 7.63 -5.99 -12.57
C ARG A 190 8.98 -6.57 -12.18
N ALA A 191 10.06 -6.03 -12.77
CA ALA A 191 11.41 -6.50 -12.50
C ALA A 191 11.92 -6.15 -11.10
N GLY A 192 11.16 -5.35 -10.32
CA GLY A 192 11.53 -4.97 -8.97
C GLY A 192 12.86 -4.24 -8.89
N GLN A 193 13.27 -3.51 -9.93
CA GLN A 193 14.57 -2.80 -9.95
C GLN A 193 14.62 -1.82 -8.77
N GLN A 194 15.42 -2.15 -7.74
CA GLN A 194 15.64 -1.33 -6.56
C GLN A 194 16.94 -0.52 -6.72
N GLY A 195 16.95 0.71 -6.22
CA GLY A 195 18.20 1.48 -6.01
C GLY A 195 18.65 2.41 -7.15
N GLN A 196 17.93 2.48 -8.28
CA GLN A 196 18.14 3.58 -9.24
C GLN A 196 17.42 4.84 -8.72
N PRO A 197 18.01 6.05 -8.84
CA PRO A 197 17.30 7.30 -8.64
C PRO A 197 16.12 7.29 -9.61
N GLN A 198 14.92 7.14 -9.07
CA GLN A 198 13.73 7.17 -9.90
C GLN A 198 13.50 8.62 -10.30
N GLU A 199 13.54 8.92 -11.60
CA GLU A 199 13.00 10.18 -12.08
C GLU A 199 11.54 10.29 -11.64
N ASP A 200 11.14 11.47 -11.19
CA ASP A 200 9.76 11.71 -10.77
C ASP A 200 8.81 11.27 -11.89
N LEU A 201 7.87 10.40 -11.53
CA LEU A 201 6.90 9.89 -12.49
C LEU A 201 5.95 11.02 -12.87
N GLU A 202 5.90 11.37 -14.15
CA GLU A 202 4.91 12.32 -14.65
C GLU A 202 3.49 11.72 -14.53
N PRO A 203 2.52 12.47 -13.98
CA PRO A 203 1.12 12.04 -13.86
C PRO A 203 0.53 11.46 -15.15
N GLU A 204 0.88 12.04 -16.30
CA GLU A 204 0.41 11.63 -17.62
C GLU A 204 0.93 10.25 -18.00
N ALA A 205 2.20 9.95 -17.70
CA ALA A 205 2.81 8.64 -17.95
C ALA A 205 2.18 7.56 -17.07
N VAL A 206 1.90 7.89 -15.81
CA VAL A 206 1.18 7.00 -14.90
C VAL A 206 -0.24 6.72 -15.40
N MET A 207 -0.96 7.75 -15.81
CA MET A 207 -2.31 7.60 -16.36
C MET A 207 -2.32 6.82 -17.67
N ALA A 208 -1.28 6.92 -18.49
CA ALA A 208 -1.09 6.07 -19.66
C ALA A 208 -0.99 4.59 -19.27
N VAL A 209 -0.13 4.25 -18.29
CA VAL A 209 -0.01 2.87 -17.79
C VAL A 209 -1.33 2.40 -17.18
N LEU A 210 -1.95 3.24 -16.36
CA LEU A 210 -3.22 2.92 -15.72
C LEU A 210 -4.33 2.66 -16.74
N ARG A 211 -4.27 3.21 -17.96
CA ARG A 211 -5.23 2.90 -19.04
C ARG A 211 -4.86 1.67 -19.86
N SER A 212 -3.57 1.30 -19.92
CA SER A 212 -3.10 0.18 -20.74
C SER A 212 -3.15 -1.18 -20.03
N VAL A 213 -3.13 -1.21 -18.70
CA VAL A 213 -3.15 -2.46 -17.92
C VAL A 213 -4.59 -3.01 -17.81
N ASP A 214 -4.82 -4.29 -18.10
CA ASP A 214 -6.12 -4.94 -17.87
C ASP A 214 -6.32 -5.26 -16.38
N LEU A 215 -6.69 -4.25 -15.59
CA LEU A 215 -6.88 -4.39 -14.14
C LEU A 215 -8.10 -5.24 -13.81
N GLU A 216 -9.17 -5.19 -14.61
CA GLU A 216 -10.37 -5.99 -14.42
C GLU A 216 -10.08 -7.48 -14.67
N GLY A 217 -9.33 -7.80 -15.73
CA GLY A 217 -8.85 -9.16 -16.00
C GLY A 217 -7.89 -9.66 -14.91
N LEU A 218 -6.95 -8.81 -14.47
CA LEU A 218 -6.06 -9.14 -13.34
C LEU A 218 -6.83 -9.41 -12.05
N ARG A 219 -7.84 -8.59 -11.72
CA ARG A 219 -8.71 -8.81 -10.56
C ARG A 219 -9.50 -10.11 -10.67
N GLY A 220 -9.99 -10.45 -11.87
CA GLY A 220 -10.66 -11.73 -12.13
C GLY A 220 -9.73 -12.92 -11.92
N ALA A 221 -8.52 -12.88 -12.51
CA ALA A 221 -7.51 -13.91 -12.33
C ALA A 221 -7.09 -14.06 -10.85
N LEU A 222 -6.95 -12.94 -10.13
CA LEU A 222 -6.70 -12.93 -8.70
C LEU A 222 -7.88 -13.45 -7.88
N ALA A 223 -9.13 -13.37 -8.36
CA ALA A 223 -10.29 -13.93 -7.65
C ALA A 223 -10.40 -15.45 -7.88
N GLU A 224 -10.08 -15.91 -9.09
CA GLU A 224 -10.09 -17.32 -9.49
C GLU A 224 -8.90 -18.11 -8.97
N SER A 225 -7.75 -17.45 -8.75
CA SER A 225 -6.62 -18.10 -8.09
C SER A 225 -7.09 -18.57 -6.72
N SER A 226 -6.92 -19.85 -6.41
CA SER A 226 -7.29 -20.34 -5.10
C SER A 226 -6.13 -20.09 -4.14
N ASP A 227 -6.38 -19.44 -3.00
CA ASP A 227 -5.56 -19.62 -1.79
C ASP A 227 -5.87 -21.00 -1.23
N HIS A 228 -5.77 -22.05 -2.04
CA HIS A 228 -5.82 -23.41 -1.54
C HIS A 228 -4.53 -23.62 -0.74
N VAL A 229 -4.54 -23.13 0.51
CA VAL A 229 -4.03 -23.96 1.59
C VAL A 229 -4.86 -25.21 1.50
N GLU A 230 -4.20 -26.23 0.98
CA GLU A 230 -4.71 -27.55 0.82
C GLU A 230 -5.57 -27.96 2.05
N LYS A 231 -6.90 -28.00 1.88
CA LYS A 231 -7.83 -28.18 3.00
C LYS A 231 -7.81 -29.60 3.58
N SER A 232 -6.96 -30.48 3.05
CA SER A 232 -6.79 -31.82 3.59
C SER A 232 -5.31 -32.08 3.92
N PRO A 233 -5.01 -32.66 5.09
CA PRO A 233 -3.67 -33.13 5.45
C PRO A 233 -3.05 -34.05 4.40
N ARG A 234 -3.90 -34.77 3.65
CA ARG A 234 -3.48 -35.74 2.63
C ARG A 234 -2.79 -35.09 1.45
N SER A 235 -3.29 -33.95 1.00
CA SER A 235 -2.81 -33.35 -0.24
C SER A 235 -1.54 -32.50 0.01
N LEU A 236 -1.41 -31.93 1.22
CA LEU A 236 -0.14 -31.41 1.75
C LEU A 236 0.92 -32.53 1.88
N LEU A 237 0.52 -33.73 2.32
CA LEU A 237 1.40 -34.91 2.35
C LEU A 237 1.83 -35.34 0.94
N GLN A 238 0.95 -35.25 -0.05
CA GLN A 238 1.27 -35.59 -1.44
C GLN A 238 2.29 -34.60 -2.03
N ASP A 239 2.15 -33.31 -1.76
CA ASP A 239 3.11 -32.28 -2.18
C ASP A 239 4.48 -32.46 -1.53
N MET A 240 4.50 -32.74 -0.22
CA MET A 240 5.75 -33.08 0.49
C MET A 240 6.42 -34.33 -0.10
N LEU A 241 5.63 -35.38 -0.37
CA LEU A 241 6.15 -36.63 -0.95
C LEU A 241 6.61 -36.46 -2.42
N ALA A 242 5.95 -35.61 -3.21
CA ALA A 242 6.38 -35.28 -4.57
C ALA A 242 7.75 -34.60 -4.57
N THR A 243 8.00 -33.72 -3.60
CA THR A 243 9.29 -33.06 -3.43
C THR A 243 10.38 -34.06 -3.03
N VAL A 244 10.06 -35.04 -2.16
CA VAL A 244 10.98 -36.11 -1.75
C VAL A 244 11.27 -37.11 -2.88
N GLY A 245 10.28 -37.39 -3.75
CA GLY A 245 10.46 -38.27 -4.91
C GLY A 245 11.52 -37.75 -5.90
N THR A 246 11.70 -36.42 -5.99
CA THR A 246 12.74 -35.80 -6.83
C THR A 246 14.14 -35.79 -6.21
N LEU A 247 14.28 -36.09 -4.90
CA LEU A 247 15.59 -36.19 -4.25
C LEU A 247 16.28 -37.52 -4.53
N VAL A 248 15.52 -38.59 -4.79
CA VAL A 248 16.08 -39.92 -5.08
C VAL A 248 16.68 -40.01 -6.49
N GLU A 249 16.21 -39.18 -7.42
CA GLU A 249 16.78 -39.10 -8.78
C GLU A 249 17.95 -38.11 -8.90
N ASN A 250 18.23 -37.34 -7.85
CA ASN A 250 19.38 -36.42 -7.77
C ASN A 250 20.44 -36.91 -6.77
N GLU A 251 20.73 -38.22 -6.76
CA GLU A 251 22.03 -38.70 -6.27
C GLU A 251 23.09 -38.20 -7.24
N ALA A 252 23.59 -36.99 -6.98
CA ALA A 252 24.85 -36.55 -7.55
C ALA A 252 25.94 -37.50 -7.04
N ASP A 253 26.41 -38.39 -7.91
CA ASP A 253 27.64 -39.17 -7.74
C ASP A 253 28.82 -38.19 -7.55
N CYS A 254 29.08 -37.82 -6.31
CA CYS A 254 30.30 -37.13 -5.92
C CYS A 254 31.44 -38.17 -5.82
N TYR A 255 32.26 -38.23 -6.87
CA TYR A 255 33.58 -38.87 -6.86
C TYR A 255 34.60 -38.08 -6.04
#